data_AF-A0A1A9V8T8-F1
#
_entry.id   AF-A0A1A9V8T8-F1
#
_cell.length_a   1.000
_cell.length_b   1.000
_cell.length_c   1.000
_cell.angle_alpha   90.00
_cell.angle_beta   90.00
_cell.angle_gamma   90.00
#
_symmetry.space_group_name_H-M   'P 1'
#
loop_
_entity.id
_entity.type
_entity.pdbx_description
1 polymer ?
#
loop_
_entity_poly.entity_id
_entity_poly.type
_entity_poly.pdbx_seq_one_letter_code
_entity_poly.pdbx_strand_id
1 'polypeptide(L)'
;MEDTTKSNNVMNGDNYETLHPLNLRKSKANVVLGAQWGDEGKGKVVDMLASEADIVCRCQGGNNAGHTVVANGTEFDFHLLPSGIVNEQCISVIVVILARKQF
;
A
#
# COMPACT_ATOMS: atom_id res chain seq x y z
N MET A 1 8.09 57.36 22.18
CA MET A 1 9.30 57.68 22.96
C MET A 1 9.64 56.42 23.72
N GLU A 2 10.64 55.61 23.45
CA GLU A 2 11.80 55.46 22.53
C GLU A 2 12.03 53.92 22.53
N ASP A 3 12.04 53.23 21.39
CA ASP A 3 13.15 52.83 20.52
C ASP A 3 14.22 51.86 21.10
N THR A 4 14.54 50.85 20.26
CA THR A 4 15.75 49.98 20.22
C THR A 4 16.09 49.10 21.43
N THR A 5 16.13 47.77 21.31
CA THR A 5 17.18 47.05 20.55
C THR A 5 16.74 45.62 20.24
N LYS A 6 16.74 45.24 18.95
CA LYS A 6 16.61 43.85 18.49
C LYS A 6 17.89 43.09 18.82
N SER A 7 17.85 42.12 19.74
CA SER A 7 18.94 41.16 19.90
C SER A 7 18.84 40.11 18.79
N ASN A 8 19.72 40.24 17.79
CA ASN A 8 19.94 39.21 16.77
C ASN A 8 20.57 37.99 17.44
N ASN A 9 19.78 36.94 17.69
CA ASN A 9 20.35 35.63 17.99
C ASN A 9 20.68 34.93 16.66
N VAL A 10 21.98 34.89 16.39
CA VAL A 10 22.61 34.07 15.35
C VAL A 10 22.22 32.62 15.61
N MET A 11 21.60 31.98 14.62
CA MET A 11 21.30 30.54 14.64
C MET A 11 22.62 29.77 14.54
N ASN A 12 23.20 29.38 15.68
CA ASN A 12 24.32 28.43 15.71
C ASN A 12 23.79 27.03 15.36
N GLY A 13 24.39 26.43 14.34
CA GLY A 13 23.95 25.20 13.66
C GLY A 13 24.20 23.88 14.41
N ASP A 14 24.06 23.85 15.73
CA ASP A 14 24.45 22.69 16.55
C ASP A 14 23.29 21.96 17.26
N ASN A 15 22.03 22.27 16.94
CA ASN A 15 20.86 21.64 17.59
C ASN A 15 20.28 20.41 16.84
N TYR A 16 21.11 19.49 16.33
CA TYR A 16 20.61 18.23 15.74
C TYR A 16 20.60 17.03 16.71
N GLU A 17 21.06 17.20 17.94
CA GLU A 17 21.26 16.11 18.92
C GLU A 17 20.03 15.75 19.79
N THR A 18 18.81 16.18 19.44
CA THR A 18 17.58 15.77 20.20
C THR A 18 16.39 15.35 19.34
N LEU A 19 16.62 14.90 18.10
CA LEU A 19 15.60 14.11 17.42
C LEU A 19 15.71 12.68 17.94
N HIS A 20 14.78 12.30 18.82
CA HIS A 20 14.53 10.89 19.15
C HIS A 20 14.66 10.07 17.86
N PRO A 21 15.47 8.99 17.83
CA PRO A 21 15.57 8.17 16.62
C PRO A 21 14.14 7.72 16.31
N LEU A 22 13.62 8.17 15.17
CA LEU A 22 12.33 7.70 14.67
C LEU A 22 12.37 6.19 14.79
N ASN A 23 11.49 5.64 15.63
CA ASN A 23 11.38 4.21 15.84
C ASN A 23 10.78 3.64 14.55
N LEU A 24 11.63 3.50 13.53
CA LEU A 24 11.29 3.08 12.20
C LEU A 24 10.96 1.60 12.32
N ARG A 25 9.71 1.29 12.67
CA ARG A 25 9.20 -0.08 12.64
C ARG A 25 9.38 -0.57 11.22
N LYS A 26 10.40 -1.41 11.01
CA LYS A 26 10.69 -2.05 9.74
C LYS A 26 9.57 -3.04 9.46
N SER A 27 8.54 -2.59 8.75
CA SER A 27 7.53 -3.47 8.18
C SER A 27 8.14 -4.23 7.00
N LYS A 28 7.82 -5.52 6.89
CA LYS A 28 8.20 -6.35 5.75
C LYS A 28 6.99 -6.43 4.82
N ALA A 29 7.23 -6.35 3.52
CA ALA A 29 6.20 -6.56 2.51
C ALA A 29 6.39 -7.92 1.85
N ASN A 30 5.31 -8.69 1.75
CA ASN A 30 5.28 -9.89 0.92
C ASN A 30 4.93 -9.48 -0.52
N VAL A 31 5.71 -9.94 -1.49
CA VAL A 31 5.53 -9.58 -2.90
C VAL A 31 5.32 -10.85 -3.73
N VAL A 32 4.19 -10.91 -4.43
CA VAL A 32 3.88 -12.00 -5.37
C VAL A 32 4.18 -11.52 -6.79
N LEU A 33 5.14 -12.16 -7.45
CA LEU A 33 5.57 -11.83 -8.82
C LEU A 33 5.34 -13.02 -9.76
N GLY A 34 5.06 -12.72 -11.02
CA GLY A 34 5.04 -13.74 -12.07
C GLY A 34 6.46 -14.10 -12.47
N ALA A 35 6.76 -15.38 -12.53
CA ALA A 35 8.04 -15.87 -13.01
C ALA A 35 8.06 -16.06 -14.53
N GLN A 36 6.89 -16.05 -15.18
CA GLN A 36 6.71 -16.32 -16.60
C GLN A 36 5.86 -15.21 -17.26
N TRP A 37 5.18 -15.54 -18.35
CA TRP A 37 4.36 -14.61 -19.15
C TRP A 37 2.88 -14.63 -18.78
N GLY A 38 2.53 -14.86 -17.51
CA GLY A 38 1.14 -14.83 -17.04
C GLY A 38 0.55 -16.21 -16.74
N ASP A 39 -0.69 -16.19 -16.26
CA ASP A 39 -1.52 -17.36 -15.90
C ASP A 39 -0.89 -18.37 -14.92
N GLU A 40 0.06 -17.94 -14.10
CA GLU A 40 0.72 -18.79 -13.08
C GLU A 40 -0.14 -19.00 -11.82
N GLY A 41 -1.36 -18.48 -11.79
CA GLY A 41 -2.25 -18.60 -10.63
C GLY A 41 -1.92 -17.65 -9.47
N LYS A 42 -1.24 -16.53 -9.73
CA LYS A 42 -0.86 -15.52 -8.71
C LYS A 42 -2.02 -15.06 -7.85
N GLY A 43 -3.22 -14.94 -8.43
CA GLY A 43 -4.43 -14.54 -7.70
C GLY A 43 -4.72 -15.43 -6.49
N LYS A 44 -4.57 -16.76 -6.65
CA LYS A 44 -4.79 -17.73 -5.57
C LYS A 44 -3.74 -17.62 -4.45
N VAL A 45 -2.49 -17.30 -4.81
CA VAL A 45 -1.42 -17.07 -3.83
C VAL A 45 -1.66 -15.76 -3.07
N VAL A 46 -2.07 -14.70 -3.78
CA VAL A 46 -2.45 -13.42 -3.16
C VAL A 46 -3.64 -13.60 -2.22
N ASP A 47 -4.65 -14.37 -2.61
CA ASP A 47 -5.82 -14.67 -1.78
C ASP A 47 -5.44 -15.37 -0.46
N MET A 48 -4.57 -16.38 -0.54
CA MET A 48 -4.04 -17.05 0.65
C MET A 48 -3.29 -16.07 1.58
N LEU A 49 -2.41 -15.23 1.03
CA LEU A 49 -1.64 -14.26 1.81
C LEU A 49 -2.50 -13.10 2.35
N ALA A 50 -3.58 -12.75 1.66
CA ALA A 50 -4.48 -11.67 2.04
C ALA A 50 -5.29 -11.98 3.31
N SER A 51 -5.45 -13.26 3.66
CA SER A 51 -6.13 -13.67 4.89
C SER A 51 -5.42 -13.19 6.16
N GLU A 52 -4.09 -13.01 6.11
CA GLU A 52 -3.24 -12.56 7.23
C GLU A 52 -2.71 -11.13 7.05
N ALA A 53 -3.06 -10.47 5.95
CA ALA A 53 -2.54 -9.14 5.62
C ALA A 53 -3.47 -8.03 6.12
N ASP A 54 -2.88 -7.02 6.77
CA ASP A 54 -3.60 -5.79 7.12
C ASP A 54 -3.86 -4.91 5.88
N ILE A 55 -2.97 -5.00 4.88
CA ILE A 55 -3.01 -4.18 3.67
C ILE A 55 -2.65 -5.04 2.46
N VAL A 56 -3.47 -4.96 1.41
CA VAL A 56 -3.19 -5.58 0.10
C VAL A 56 -3.14 -4.51 -0.98
N CYS A 57 -2.05 -4.47 -1.73
CA CYS A 57 -1.78 -3.46 -2.74
C CYS A 57 -1.68 -4.04 -4.15
N ARG A 58 -2.35 -3.42 -5.14
CA ARG A 58 -2.07 -3.63 -6.57
C ARG A 58 -1.28 -2.44 -7.13
N CYS A 59 -0.01 -2.69 -7.46
CA CYS A 59 0.94 -1.63 -7.83
C CYS A 59 1.08 -1.39 -9.35
N GLN A 60 0.71 -2.36 -10.19
CA GLN A 60 0.86 -2.28 -11.65
C GLN A 60 -0.22 -3.12 -12.35
N GLY A 61 -0.48 -2.83 -13.62
CA GLY A 61 -1.39 -3.60 -14.48
C GLY A 61 -2.66 -2.85 -14.86
N GLY A 62 -3.59 -3.57 -15.50
CA GLY A 62 -4.94 -3.12 -15.86
C GLY A 62 -5.97 -4.22 -15.57
N ASN A 63 -7.13 -4.20 -16.24
CA ASN A 63 -8.19 -5.21 -16.06
C ASN A 63 -8.01 -6.48 -16.94
N ASN A 64 -6.82 -6.67 -17.52
CA ASN A 64 -6.56 -7.69 -18.54
C ASN A 64 -6.48 -9.13 -18.01
N ALA A 65 -6.48 -9.32 -16.69
CA ALA A 65 -6.50 -10.62 -16.05
C ALA A 65 -7.50 -10.59 -14.88
N GLY A 66 -8.34 -11.61 -14.79
CA GLY A 66 -9.33 -11.78 -13.74
C GLY A 66 -8.93 -12.87 -12.75
N HIS A 67 -9.37 -12.74 -11.50
CA HIS A 67 -9.29 -13.80 -10.51
C HIS A 67 -10.64 -13.95 -9.82
N THR A 68 -11.21 -15.15 -9.94
CA THR A 68 -12.45 -15.52 -9.27
C THR A 68 -12.16 -16.08 -7.88
N VAL A 69 -12.87 -15.57 -6.88
CA VAL A 69 -12.81 -16.02 -5.49
C VAL A 69 -14.22 -16.40 -5.04
N VAL A 70 -14.35 -17.49 -4.30
CA VAL A 70 -15.60 -17.88 -3.65
C VAL A 70 -15.48 -17.62 -2.17
N ALA A 71 -16.32 -16.74 -1.63
CA ALA A 71 -16.36 -16.43 -0.20
C ALA A 71 -17.80 -16.41 0.31
N ASN A 72 -18.04 -17.04 1.45
CA ASN A 72 -19.37 -17.16 2.05
C ASN A 72 -20.44 -17.69 1.08
N GLY A 73 -20.05 -18.63 0.20
CA GLY A 73 -20.94 -19.21 -0.82
C GLY A 73 -21.28 -18.28 -2.00
N THR A 74 -20.67 -17.09 -2.08
CA THR A 74 -20.82 -16.15 -3.19
C THR A 74 -19.55 -16.11 -4.02
N GLU A 75 -19.70 -16.11 -5.34
CA GLU A 75 -18.61 -16.02 -6.31
C GLU A 75 -18.36 -14.54 -6.68
N PHE A 76 -17.09 -14.14 -6.65
CA PHE A 76 -16.62 -12.78 -6.92
C PHE A 76 -15.56 -12.80 -8.02
N ASP A 77 -15.79 -12.07 -9.11
CA ASP A 77 -14.85 -11.93 -10.22
C ASP A 77 -14.04 -10.63 -10.13
N PHE A 78 -12.77 -10.74 -9.76
CA PHE A 78 -11.89 -9.58 -9.60
C PHE A 78 -10.99 -9.36 -10.80
N HIS A 79 -11.26 -8.31 -11.58
CA HIS A 79 -10.36 -7.89 -12.66
C HIS A 79 -9.32 -6.87 -12.21
N LEU A 80 -9.73 -5.97 -11.31
CA LEU A 80 -8.94 -4.79 -10.96
C LEU A 80 -8.73 -4.64 -9.46
N LEU A 81 -9.77 -4.91 -8.68
CA LEU A 81 -9.67 -4.93 -7.23
C LEU A 81 -8.72 -6.07 -6.79
N PRO A 82 -7.96 -5.90 -5.71
CA PRO A 82 -7.30 -7.02 -5.06
C PRO A 82 -8.35 -7.98 -4.49
N SER A 83 -8.16 -9.29 -4.64
CA SER A 83 -9.06 -10.29 -4.06
C SER A 83 -9.17 -10.20 -2.54
N GLY A 84 -8.14 -9.66 -1.87
CA GLY A 84 -8.14 -9.39 -0.44
C GLY A 84 -9.22 -8.42 0.05
N ILE A 85 -9.95 -7.73 -0.84
CA ILE A 85 -11.10 -6.89 -0.47
C ILE A 85 -12.25 -7.68 0.19
N VAL A 86 -12.27 -9.00 -0.01
CA VAL A 86 -13.22 -9.90 0.64
C VAL A 86 -12.99 -9.96 2.16
N ASN A 87 -11.77 -9.66 2.64
CA ASN A 87 -11.47 -9.56 4.06
C ASN A 87 -11.82 -8.16 4.58
N GLU A 88 -12.87 -8.05 5.39
CA GLU A 88 -13.35 -6.78 5.96
C GLU A 88 -12.31 -6.03 6.82
N GLN A 89 -11.32 -6.75 7.36
CA GLN A 89 -10.24 -6.16 8.16
C GLN A 89 -9.06 -5.67 7.31
N CYS A 90 -9.04 -6.00 6.02
CA CYS A 90 -7.94 -5.68 5.11
C CYS A 90 -8.21 -4.38 4.33
N ILE A 91 -7.26 -3.46 4.38
CA ILE A 91 -7.30 -2.25 3.55
C ILE A 91 -6.79 -2.59 2.15
N SER A 92 -7.65 -2.45 1.14
CA SER A 92 -7.27 -2.64 -0.27
C SER A 92 -6.82 -1.33 -0.90
N VAL A 93 -5.62 -1.32 -1.49
CA VAL A 93 -5.01 -0.15 -2.14
C VAL A 93 -4.73 -0.45 -3.61
N ILE A 94 -5.08 0.49 -4.50
CA ILE A 94 -4.81 0.39 -5.93
C ILE A 94 -4.03 1.64 -6.35
N VAL A 95 -2.83 1.44 -6.91
CA VAL A 95 -1.92 2.52 -7.35
C VAL A 95 -1.80 2.55 -8.88
N VAL A 96 -2.64 1.80 -9.60
CA VAL A 96 -2.59 1.73 -11.06
C VAL A 96 -3.29 2.91 -11.73
N ILE A 97 -2.87 3.26 -12.95
CA ILE A 97 -3.57 4.27 -13.77
C ILE A 97 -4.88 3.66 -14.24
N LEU A 98 -6.00 4.16 -13.71
CA LEU A 98 -7.34 3.63 -13.99
C LEU A 98 -8.08 4.47 -15.02
N ALA A 99 -8.59 3.82 -16.06
CA ALA A 99 -9.70 4.38 -16.82
C ALA A 99 -10.99 4.20 -15.99
N ARG A 100 -11.69 5.30 -15.69
CA ARG A 100 -12.87 5.32 -14.78
C ARG A 100 -13.99 4.32 -15.13
N LYS A 101 -14.06 3.84 -16.38
CA LYS A 101 -15.04 2.84 -16.84
C LYS A 101 -14.67 1.38 -16.51
N GLN A 102 -13.46 1.11 -16.05
CA GLN A 102 -12.95 -0.25 -15.77
C GLN A 102 -13.00 -0.64 -14.29
N PHE A 103 -13.38 0.30 -13.41
CA PHE A 103 -13.60 0.07 -11.99
C PHE A 103 -15.04 -0.37 -11.74
#